data_AF-A0A836TDT0-F1
#
_entry.id   AF-A0A836TDT0-F1
#
_cell.length_a   1.000
_cell.length_b   1.000
_cell.length_c   1.000
_cell.angle_alpha   90.00
_cell.angle_beta   90.00
_cell.angle_gamma   90.00
#
_symmetry.space_group_name_H-M   'P 1'
#
loop_
_entity.id
_entity.type
_entity.pdbx_description
1 polymer ?
#
loop_
_entity_poly.entity_id
_entity_poly.type
_entity_poly.pdbx_seq_one_letter_code
_entity_poly.pdbx_strand_id
1 'polypeptide(L)'
;MLELALPRGIDPFIYTFGEKHKLYYQRATNPGSQAYVKSLEGDGRLNQVNCFEFQEEEKISGFLLIDTHDHLEPIYQSLQEKHFDHLNLYFAEDVSMKGYYWLQSFHQEASKGNMLEALARKLEVPLDRTVVFGDYLNDLDMFRIAGRAIAVENALPEVKESAHEIIGSNFQGAVLQYLELIFLEK
;
A
#
# COMPACT_ATOMS: atom_id res chain seq x y z
N MET A 1 -4.23 8.46 -14.93
CA MET A 1 -4.36 7.02 -14.60
C MET A 1 -5.42 6.32 -15.44
N LEU A 2 -6.70 6.71 -15.39
CA LEU A 2 -7.78 6.02 -16.10
C LEU A 2 -7.53 5.87 -17.62
N GLU A 3 -7.03 6.93 -18.26
CA GLU A 3 -6.66 6.92 -19.68
C GLU A 3 -5.51 5.95 -20.03
N LEU A 4 -4.69 5.56 -19.05
CA LEU A 4 -3.62 4.57 -19.23
C LEU A 4 -4.15 3.14 -19.03
N ALA A 5 -4.98 2.93 -18.00
CA ALA A 5 -5.44 1.61 -17.58
C ALA A 5 -6.61 1.07 -18.42
N LEU A 6 -7.67 1.85 -18.62
CA LEU A 6 -8.91 1.37 -19.23
C LEU A 6 -8.75 0.88 -20.68
N PRO A 7 -8.00 1.57 -21.57
CA PRO A 7 -7.77 1.08 -22.93
C PRO A 7 -6.99 -0.25 -23.00
N ARG A 8 -6.28 -0.60 -21.93
CA ARG A 8 -5.54 -1.86 -21.79
C ARG A 8 -6.35 -2.97 -21.12
N GLY A 9 -7.61 -2.70 -20.77
CA GLY A 9 -8.47 -3.66 -20.09
C GLY A 9 -8.12 -3.88 -18.61
N ILE A 10 -7.32 -2.99 -18.01
CA ILE A 10 -6.92 -3.09 -16.60
C ILE A 10 -7.93 -2.32 -15.76
N ASP A 11 -8.55 -3.00 -14.79
CA ASP A 11 -9.55 -2.39 -13.92
C ASP A 11 -8.86 -1.64 -12.75
N PRO A 12 -9.04 -0.31 -12.63
CA PRO A 12 -8.40 0.48 -11.60
C PRO A 12 -9.19 0.49 -10.29
N PHE A 13 -8.46 0.48 -9.17
CA PHE A 13 -8.97 0.82 -7.84
C PHE A 13 -8.54 2.25 -7.50
N ILE A 14 -9.49 3.08 -7.04
CA ILE A 14 -9.24 4.50 -6.73
C ILE A 14 -9.51 4.74 -5.25
N TYR A 15 -8.50 5.20 -4.52
CA TYR A 15 -8.64 5.59 -3.13
C TYR A 15 -9.06 7.05 -3.03
N THR A 16 -10.02 7.32 -2.16
CA THR A 16 -10.40 8.69 -1.80
C THR A 16 -10.37 8.88 -0.28
N PHE A 17 -10.16 10.12 0.13
CA PHE A 17 -10.30 10.56 1.52
C PHE A 17 -11.25 11.76 1.59
N GLY A 18 -11.89 11.93 2.75
CA GLY A 18 -12.90 12.94 3.04
C GLY A 18 -13.36 12.70 4.48
N GLU A 19 -14.68 12.69 4.73
CA GLU A 19 -15.20 12.24 6.03
C GLU A 19 -14.82 10.78 6.36
N LYS A 20 -14.74 9.94 5.32
CA LYS A 20 -14.33 8.53 5.41
C LYS A 20 -13.37 8.21 4.28
N HIS A 21 -12.44 7.29 4.54
CA HIS A 21 -11.63 6.71 3.48
C HIS A 21 -12.49 5.72 2.67
N LYS A 22 -12.45 5.82 1.35
CA LYS A 22 -13.21 4.93 0.45
C LYS A 22 -12.32 4.40 -0.66
N LEU A 23 -12.75 3.29 -1.23
CA LEU A 23 -12.13 2.64 -2.37
C LEU A 23 -13.19 2.39 -3.42
N TYR A 24 -13.00 2.96 -4.61
CA TYR A 24 -13.90 2.85 -5.74
C TYR A 24 -13.34 1.92 -6.81
N TYR A 25 -14.21 1.08 -7.37
CA TYR A 25 -13.86 0.21 -8.51
C TYR A 25 -15.11 -0.06 -9.36
N GLN A 26 -14.92 -0.35 -10.64
CA GLN A 26 -16.03 -0.73 -11.53
C GLN A 26 -16.17 -2.25 -11.63
N ARG A 27 -15.04 -2.93 -11.85
CA ARG A 27 -14.96 -4.37 -12.06
C ARG A 27 -13.67 -4.90 -11.43
N ALA A 28 -13.62 -6.22 -11.26
CA ALA A 28 -12.43 -6.97 -10.90
C ALA A 28 -12.39 -8.21 -11.79
N THR A 29 -11.79 -8.07 -12.97
CA THR A 29 -11.89 -9.09 -14.02
C THR A 29 -10.83 -10.18 -13.95
N ASN A 30 -9.64 -9.88 -13.39
CA ASN A 30 -8.57 -10.87 -13.25
C ASN A 30 -8.50 -11.46 -11.82
N PRO A 31 -7.96 -12.68 -11.66
CA PRO A 31 -7.83 -13.35 -10.36
C PRO A 31 -7.17 -12.50 -9.25
N GLY A 32 -6.13 -11.72 -9.55
CA GLY A 32 -5.49 -10.82 -8.58
C GLY A 32 -6.43 -9.74 -8.06
N SER A 33 -7.11 -9.04 -8.97
CA SER A 33 -8.11 -8.01 -8.62
C SER A 33 -9.29 -8.59 -7.83
N GLN A 34 -9.72 -9.82 -8.15
CA GLN A 34 -10.79 -10.52 -7.43
C GLN A 34 -10.36 -10.91 -6.02
N ALA A 35 -9.14 -11.41 -5.86
CA ALA A 35 -8.57 -11.73 -4.55
C ALA A 35 -8.46 -10.47 -3.67
N TYR A 36 -8.07 -9.34 -4.26
CA TYR A 36 -8.00 -8.06 -3.56
C TYR A 36 -9.37 -7.59 -3.07
N VAL A 37 -10.40 -7.59 -3.94
CA VAL A 37 -11.78 -7.24 -3.53
C VAL A 37 -12.26 -8.16 -2.41
N LYS A 38 -12.01 -9.47 -2.53
CA LYS A 38 -12.38 -10.46 -1.50
C LYS A 38 -11.69 -10.20 -0.17
N SER A 39 -10.42 -9.79 -0.17
CA SER A 39 -9.68 -9.45 1.06
C SER A 39 -10.24 -8.25 1.81
N LEU A 40 -11.06 -7.43 1.14
CA LEU A 40 -11.71 -6.24 1.70
C LEU A 40 -13.21 -6.49 1.99
N GLU A 41 -13.69 -7.73 1.90
CA GLU A 41 -15.05 -8.07 2.32
C GLU A 41 -15.25 -7.75 3.81
N GLY A 42 -16.29 -6.97 4.12
CA GLY A 42 -16.60 -6.53 5.49
C GLY A 42 -15.81 -5.31 5.98
N ASP A 43 -14.84 -4.80 5.22
CA ASP A 43 -14.03 -3.62 5.57
C ASP A 43 -14.85 -2.30 5.55
N GLY A 44 -15.93 -2.26 4.76
CA GLY A 44 -16.86 -1.11 4.70
C GLY A 44 -16.39 0.07 3.84
N ARG A 45 -15.16 0.03 3.29
CA ARG A 45 -14.65 1.08 2.38
C ARG A 45 -14.90 0.80 0.90
N LEU A 46 -15.30 -0.41 0.52
CA LEU A 46 -15.52 -0.81 -0.87
C LEU A 46 -16.77 -0.15 -1.47
N ASN A 47 -16.62 0.47 -2.64
CA ASN A 47 -17.70 1.08 -3.41
C ASN A 47 -17.60 0.61 -4.86
N GLN A 48 -18.41 -0.38 -5.24
CA GLN A 48 -18.54 -0.77 -6.64
C GLN A 48 -19.46 0.22 -7.36
N VAL A 49 -18.99 0.81 -8.45
CA VAL A 49 -19.69 1.87 -9.19
C VAL A 49 -19.73 1.59 -10.68
N ASN A 50 -20.70 2.16 -11.40
CA ASN A 50 -20.72 2.09 -12.87
C ASN A 50 -19.90 3.22 -13.52
N CYS A 51 -19.78 4.36 -12.83
CA CYS A 51 -19.03 5.53 -13.26
C CYS A 51 -18.23 6.06 -12.06
N PHE A 52 -17.03 6.58 -12.29
CA PHE A 52 -16.23 7.21 -11.25
C PHE A 52 -16.71 8.65 -11.03
N GLU A 53 -17.65 8.80 -10.11
CA GLU A 53 -18.17 10.08 -9.64
C GLU A 53 -17.94 10.18 -8.13
N PHE A 54 -17.34 11.29 -7.70
CA PHE A 54 -16.95 11.52 -6.31
C PHE A 54 -17.73 12.72 -5.76
N GLN A 55 -17.99 12.72 -4.45
CA GLN A 55 -18.56 13.90 -3.80
C GLN A 55 -17.54 15.06 -3.80
N GLU A 56 -18.01 16.31 -3.68
CA GLU A 56 -17.16 17.50 -3.74
C GLU A 56 -16.08 17.52 -2.65
N GLU A 57 -16.39 16.95 -1.48
CA GLU A 57 -15.49 16.87 -0.34
C GLU A 57 -14.48 15.71 -0.47
N GLU A 58 -14.69 14.79 -1.42
CA GLU A 58 -13.80 13.65 -1.63
C GLU A 58 -12.61 14.01 -2.49
N LYS A 59 -11.41 13.69 -1.98
CA LYS A 59 -10.15 13.89 -2.68
C LYS A 59 -9.53 12.55 -3.00
N ILE A 60 -9.04 12.39 -4.22
CA ILE A 60 -8.30 11.19 -4.63
C ILE A 60 -6.97 11.17 -3.90
N SER A 61 -6.70 10.08 -3.16
CA SER A 61 -5.42 9.86 -2.47
C SER A 61 -4.45 9.00 -3.29
N GLY A 62 -4.96 8.13 -4.16
CA GLY A 62 -4.12 7.27 -4.98
C GLY A 62 -4.89 6.27 -5.82
N PHE A 63 -4.12 5.48 -6.58
CA PHE A 63 -4.63 4.42 -7.42
C PHE A 63 -3.85 3.13 -7.17
N LEU A 64 -4.56 2.00 -7.30
CA LEU A 64 -3.97 0.68 -7.37
C LEU A 64 -4.43 -0.01 -8.66
N LEU A 65 -3.46 -0.53 -9.41
CA LEU A 65 -3.70 -1.44 -10.51
C LEU A 65 -3.15 -2.82 -10.14
N ILE A 66 -3.89 -3.88 -10.49
CA ILE A 66 -3.50 -5.27 -10.25
C ILE A 66 -3.61 -6.04 -11.56
N ASP A 67 -2.49 -6.55 -12.06
CA ASP A 67 -2.43 -7.41 -13.25
C ASP A 67 -1.07 -8.12 -13.27
N THR A 68 -0.78 -8.86 -14.34
CA THR A 68 0.56 -9.41 -14.61
C THR A 68 1.59 -8.30 -14.81
N HIS A 69 2.87 -8.62 -14.58
CA HIS A 69 3.98 -7.70 -14.78
C HIS A 69 3.96 -7.06 -16.18
N ASP A 70 3.83 -7.87 -17.23
CA ASP A 70 3.91 -7.42 -18.62
C ASP A 70 2.77 -6.45 -19.01
N HIS A 71 1.62 -6.55 -18.35
CA HIS A 71 0.50 -5.64 -18.56
C HIS A 71 0.69 -4.30 -17.83
N LEU A 72 1.28 -4.32 -16.64
CA LEU A 72 1.49 -3.12 -15.82
C LEU A 72 2.75 -2.34 -16.20
N GLU A 73 3.79 -3.00 -16.67
CA GLU A 73 5.10 -2.39 -16.97
C GLU A 73 5.00 -1.18 -17.93
N PRO A 74 4.23 -1.22 -19.04
CA PRO A 74 4.09 -0.06 -19.91
C PRO A 74 3.41 1.14 -19.23
N ILE A 75 2.51 0.89 -18.27
CA ILE A 75 1.87 1.96 -17.49
C ILE A 75 2.87 2.52 -16.49
N TYR A 76 3.59 1.66 -15.78
CA TYR A 76 4.62 2.04 -14.83
C TYR A 76 5.69 2.94 -15.49
N GLN A 77 6.25 2.52 -16.63
CA GLN A 77 7.21 3.32 -17.40
C GLN A 77 6.62 4.67 -17.80
N SER A 78 5.39 4.72 -18.32
CA SER A 78 4.76 5.98 -18.70
C SER A 78 4.50 6.91 -17.50
N LEU A 79 4.25 6.37 -16.30
CA LEU A 79 4.07 7.17 -15.09
C LEU A 79 5.42 7.69 -14.58
N GLN A 80 6.46 6.86 -14.61
CA GLN A 80 7.82 7.29 -14.27
C GLN A 80 8.29 8.42 -15.21
N GLU A 81 8.12 8.27 -16.52
CA GLU A 81 8.60 9.30 -17.46
C GLU A 81 7.87 10.64 -17.33
N LYS A 82 6.55 10.62 -17.07
CA LYS A 82 5.71 11.82 -17.13
C LYS A 82 5.41 12.46 -15.77
N HIS A 83 5.57 11.71 -14.68
CA HIS A 83 5.07 12.10 -13.36
C HIS A 83 6.01 11.66 -12.20
N PHE A 84 7.31 11.41 -12.47
CA PHE A 84 8.25 10.97 -11.41
C PHE A 84 8.35 11.94 -10.23
N ASP A 85 8.13 13.23 -10.45
CA ASP A 85 8.23 14.32 -9.48
C ASP A 85 6.89 14.67 -8.82
N HIS A 86 5.83 13.94 -9.15
CA HIS A 86 4.50 14.17 -8.59
C HIS A 86 3.94 12.94 -7.88
N LEU A 87 4.48 11.74 -8.15
CA LEU A 87 3.94 10.49 -7.65
C LEU A 87 5.00 9.63 -6.96
N ASN A 88 4.61 9.05 -5.83
CA ASN A 88 5.26 7.85 -5.31
C ASN A 88 4.69 6.65 -6.05
N LEU A 89 5.56 5.88 -6.71
CA LEU A 89 5.19 4.67 -7.45
C LEU A 89 5.81 3.45 -6.78
N TYR A 90 4.99 2.45 -6.50
CA TYR A 90 5.42 1.18 -5.94
C TYR A 90 4.93 0.06 -6.86
N PHE A 91 5.87 -0.66 -7.47
CA PHE A 91 5.59 -1.74 -8.41
C PHE A 91 6.33 -3.01 -8.01
N ALA A 92 5.58 -4.01 -7.54
CA ALA A 92 6.14 -5.30 -7.14
C ALA A 92 5.09 -6.41 -7.23
N GLU A 93 5.54 -7.66 -7.14
CA GLU A 93 4.65 -8.82 -7.08
C GLU A 93 3.83 -8.78 -5.77
N ASP A 94 2.57 -9.21 -5.83
CA ASP A 94 1.73 -9.38 -4.66
C ASP A 94 2.27 -10.49 -3.77
N VAL A 95 2.51 -10.18 -2.50
CA VAL A 95 2.97 -11.14 -1.48
C VAL A 95 1.98 -12.28 -1.26
N SER A 96 0.69 -12.05 -1.54
CA SER A 96 -0.40 -13.00 -1.32
C SER A 96 -0.77 -13.80 -2.58
N MET A 97 -0.40 -13.32 -3.77
CA MET A 97 -0.81 -13.94 -5.04
C MET A 97 0.27 -13.88 -6.13
N LYS A 98 1.01 -14.98 -6.26
CA LYS A 98 2.08 -15.12 -7.25
C LYS A 98 1.57 -14.97 -8.68
N GLY A 99 2.39 -14.33 -9.52
CA GLY A 99 2.08 -13.99 -10.91
C GLY A 99 1.28 -12.70 -11.10
N TYR A 100 0.77 -12.09 -10.02
CA TYR A 100 0.11 -10.79 -10.05
C TYR A 100 0.97 -9.75 -9.35
N TYR A 101 0.94 -8.54 -9.89
CA TYR A 101 1.73 -7.41 -9.43
C TYR A 101 0.79 -6.28 -9.06
N TRP A 102 1.19 -5.49 -8.07
CA TRP A 102 0.49 -4.27 -7.70
C TRP A 102 1.32 -3.09 -8.18
N LEU A 103 0.69 -2.21 -8.96
CA LEU A 103 1.20 -0.88 -9.24
C LEU A 103 0.39 0.12 -8.42
N GLN A 104 0.97 0.56 -7.31
CA GLN A 104 0.40 1.58 -6.46
C GLN A 104 0.99 2.94 -6.81
N SER A 105 0.12 3.95 -6.86
CA SER A 105 0.52 5.33 -7.11
C SER A 105 -0.18 6.27 -6.15
N PHE A 106 0.59 7.11 -5.47
CA PHE A 106 0.11 8.11 -4.53
C PHE A 106 0.76 9.45 -4.84
N HIS A 107 0.19 10.55 -4.35
CA HIS A 107 0.86 11.84 -4.39
C HIS A 107 2.26 11.75 -3.75
N GLN A 108 3.26 12.46 -4.28
CA GLN A 108 4.65 12.39 -3.80
C GLN A 108 4.82 12.66 -2.29
N GLU A 109 3.96 13.50 -1.70
CA GLU A 109 3.99 13.78 -0.26
C GLU A 109 3.28 12.72 0.58
N ALA A 110 2.44 11.90 -0.04
CA ALA A 110 1.67 10.84 0.62
C ALA A 110 2.54 9.59 0.76
N SER A 111 3.29 9.53 1.87
CA SER A 111 4.23 8.46 2.16
C SER A 111 4.13 8.05 3.64
N LYS A 112 4.43 6.77 3.96
CA LYS A 112 4.33 6.28 5.34
C LYS A 112 5.39 6.91 6.25
N GLY A 113 6.57 7.22 5.71
CA GLY A 113 7.62 7.96 6.40
C GLY A 113 7.20 9.38 6.78
N ASN A 114 6.66 10.16 5.84
CA ASN A 114 6.16 11.51 6.13
C ASN A 114 5.04 11.48 7.17
N MET A 115 4.14 10.48 7.09
CA MET A 115 3.08 10.31 8.07
C MET A 115 3.63 9.95 9.46
N LEU A 116 4.62 9.07 9.54
CA LEU A 116 5.25 8.70 10.80
C LEU A 116 5.94 9.90 11.45
N GLU A 117 6.71 10.68 10.69
CA GLU A 117 7.36 11.89 11.20
C GLU A 117 6.34 12.92 11.71
N ALA A 118 5.29 13.17 10.93
CA ALA A 118 4.23 14.10 11.33
C ALA A 118 3.51 13.64 12.60
N LEU A 119 3.21 12.35 12.71
CA LEU A 119 2.54 11.76 13.88
C LEU A 119 3.44 11.79 15.12
N ALA A 120 4.70 11.37 14.98
CA ALA A 120 5.71 11.38 16.03
C ALA A 120 5.88 12.79 16.61
N ARG A 121 6.01 13.80 15.74
CA ARG A 121 6.06 15.22 16.14
C ARG A 121 4.82 15.67 16.90
N LYS A 122 3.62 15.29 16.41
CA LYS A 122 2.35 15.66 17.04
C LYS A 122 2.17 15.03 18.43
N LEU A 123 2.69 13.82 18.62
CA LEU A 123 2.63 13.08 19.88
C LEU A 123 3.82 13.37 20.81
N GLU A 124 4.75 14.23 20.39
CA GLU A 124 6.00 14.51 21.11
C GLU A 124 6.81 13.24 21.42
N VAL A 125 6.75 12.26 20.50
CA VAL A 125 7.51 11.01 20.58
C VAL A 125 8.70 11.09 19.62
N PRO A 126 9.94 10.94 20.11
CA PRO A 126 11.11 10.80 19.25
C PRO A 126 11.00 9.58 18.30
N LEU A 127 11.48 9.72 17.06
CA LEU A 127 11.46 8.64 16.06
C LEU A 127 12.25 7.40 16.50
N ASP A 128 13.34 7.56 17.27
CA ASP A 128 14.10 6.45 17.83
C ASP A 128 13.30 5.61 18.85
N ARG A 129 12.14 6.10 19.29
CA ARG A 129 11.20 5.39 20.18
C ARG A 129 9.98 4.83 19.44
N THR A 130 10.01 4.75 18.12
CA THR A 130 8.94 4.12 17.32
C THR A 130 9.32 2.72 16.87
N VAL A 131 8.35 1.80 16.90
CA VAL A 131 8.43 0.49 16.27
C VAL A 131 7.45 0.44 15.11
N VAL A 132 7.91 0.02 13.93
CA VAL A 132 7.08 -0.11 12.73
C VAL A 132 7.19 -1.50 12.14
N PHE A 133 6.10 -1.97 11.53
CA PHE A 133 6.00 -3.26 10.87
C PHE A 133 5.65 -3.03 9.40
N GLY A 134 6.19 -3.85 8.50
CA GLY A 134 5.95 -3.70 7.07
C GLY A 134 6.22 -4.98 6.29
N ASP A 135 5.68 -5.01 5.08
CA ASP A 135 5.75 -6.15 4.18
C ASP A 135 5.95 -5.76 2.72
N TYR A 136 5.73 -4.49 2.37
CA TYR A 136 5.68 -4.03 0.99
C TYR A 136 6.57 -2.80 0.73
N LEU A 137 6.82 -2.48 -0.55
CA LEU A 137 7.73 -1.39 -0.94
C LEU A 137 7.33 -0.02 -0.37
N ASN A 138 6.03 0.20 -0.11
CA ASN A 138 5.53 1.45 0.46
C ASN A 138 5.81 1.61 1.96
N ASP A 139 6.45 0.62 2.60
CA ASP A 139 6.92 0.67 4.00
C ASP A 139 8.37 1.18 4.13
N LEU A 140 9.13 1.14 3.04
CA LEU A 140 10.59 1.36 3.07
C LEU A 140 10.98 2.76 3.58
N ASP A 141 10.18 3.78 3.29
CA ASP A 141 10.47 5.15 3.74
C ASP A 141 10.26 5.32 5.25
N MET A 142 9.22 4.70 5.81
CA MET A 142 8.98 4.57 7.23
C MET A 142 10.07 3.76 7.92
N PHE A 143 10.54 2.67 7.30
CA PHE A 143 11.61 1.83 7.84
C PHE A 143 12.92 2.61 8.03
N ARG A 144 13.24 3.53 7.11
CA ARG A 144 14.48 4.34 7.16
C ARG A 144 14.54 5.29 8.35
N ILE A 145 13.40 5.74 8.87
CA ILE A 145 13.36 6.79 9.89
C ILE A 145 12.93 6.27 11.26
N ALA A 146 12.29 5.09 11.34
CA ALA A 146 11.84 4.51 12.58
C ALA A 146 13.00 3.97 13.42
N GLY A 147 12.93 4.11 14.75
CA GLY A 147 13.91 3.55 15.68
C GLY A 147 14.02 2.02 15.63
N ARG A 148 12.92 1.32 15.34
CA ARG A 148 12.91 -0.11 15.06
C ARG A 148 11.96 -0.40 13.90
N ALA A 149 12.48 -1.04 12.87
CA ALA A 149 11.74 -1.44 11.67
C ALA A 149 11.77 -2.95 11.53
N ILE A 150 10.61 -3.57 11.40
CA ILE A 150 10.44 -5.03 11.49
C ILE A 150 9.69 -5.53 10.26
N ALA A 151 10.29 -6.46 9.52
CA ALA A 151 9.62 -7.13 8.42
C ALA A 151 8.99 -8.44 8.88
N VAL A 152 7.80 -8.77 8.37
CA VAL A 152 7.21 -10.11 8.54
C VAL A 152 7.81 -11.11 7.55
N GLU A 153 7.73 -12.40 7.85
CA GLU A 153 8.34 -13.46 7.02
C GLU A 153 7.85 -13.45 5.57
N ASN A 154 6.61 -13.06 5.31
CA ASN A 154 6.04 -12.98 3.97
C ASN A 154 6.28 -11.63 3.26
N ALA A 155 7.09 -10.75 3.83
CA ALA A 155 7.48 -9.48 3.23
C ALA A 155 8.31 -9.68 1.94
N LEU A 156 8.29 -8.66 1.07
CA LEU A 156 9.18 -8.60 -0.08
C LEU A 156 10.67 -8.63 0.33
N PRO A 157 11.56 -9.22 -0.49
CA PRO A 157 12.99 -9.31 -0.19
C PRO A 157 13.62 -7.95 0.18
N GLU A 158 13.32 -6.90 -0.57
CA GLU A 158 13.87 -5.55 -0.38
C GLU A 158 13.44 -4.93 0.96
N VAL A 159 12.23 -5.29 1.44
CA VAL A 159 11.70 -4.85 2.74
C VAL A 159 12.40 -5.58 3.88
N LYS A 160 12.66 -6.88 3.72
CA LYS A 160 13.43 -7.66 4.69
C LYS A 160 14.87 -7.19 4.81
N GLU A 161 15.50 -6.87 3.68
CA GLU A 161 16.87 -6.33 3.64
C GLU A 161 16.98 -4.97 4.34
N SER A 162 15.91 -4.18 4.32
CA SER A 162 15.85 -2.87 4.98
C SER A 162 15.44 -2.94 6.46
N ALA A 163 15.06 -4.12 6.96
CA ALA A 163 14.57 -4.30 8.32
C ALA A 163 15.70 -4.48 9.33
N HIS A 164 15.47 -4.04 10.56
CA HIS A 164 16.35 -4.33 11.70
C HIS A 164 16.17 -5.76 12.21
N GLU A 165 15.00 -6.34 11.97
CA GLU A 165 14.60 -7.67 12.42
C GLU A 165 13.54 -8.24 11.48
N ILE A 166 13.58 -9.56 11.29
CA ILE A 166 12.56 -10.30 10.55
C ILE A 166 11.86 -11.22 11.55
N ILE A 167 10.54 -11.11 11.64
CA ILE A 167 9.70 -11.97 12.49
C ILE A 167 8.95 -12.99 11.64
N GLY A 168 8.16 -13.85 12.29
CA GLY A 168 7.33 -14.85 11.60
C GLY A 168 6.30 -14.26 10.63
N SER A 169 5.55 -15.14 9.97
CA SER A 169 4.53 -14.72 9.02
C SER A 169 3.35 -13.99 9.69
N ASN A 170 2.78 -13.01 8.98
CA ASN A 170 1.52 -12.37 9.37
C ASN A 170 0.37 -13.39 9.52
N PHE A 171 0.35 -14.48 8.73
CA PHE A 171 -0.64 -15.55 8.82
C PHE A 171 -0.61 -16.31 10.16
N GLN A 172 0.49 -16.22 10.89
CA GLN A 172 0.67 -16.83 12.21
C GLN A 172 0.45 -15.84 13.36
N GLY A 173 0.08 -14.58 13.06
CA GLY A 173 -0.08 -13.53 14.06
C GLY A 173 1.25 -13.03 14.63
N ALA A 174 2.35 -13.12 13.89
CA ALA A 174 3.69 -12.78 14.39
C ALA A 174 3.82 -11.35 14.91
N VAL A 175 3.13 -10.37 14.30
CA VAL A 175 3.10 -8.98 14.81
C VAL A 175 2.51 -8.93 16.22
N LEU A 176 1.41 -9.65 16.47
CA LEU A 176 0.79 -9.70 17.79
C LEU A 176 1.73 -10.36 18.81
N GLN A 177 2.34 -11.49 18.46
CA GLN A 177 3.31 -12.17 19.32
C GLN A 177 4.49 -11.26 19.66
N TYR A 178 5.00 -10.50 18.70
CA TYR A 178 6.06 -9.52 18.94
C TYR A 178 5.61 -8.44 19.93
N LEU A 179 4.41 -7.89 19.74
CA LEU A 179 3.85 -6.88 20.65
C LEU A 179 3.67 -7.44 22.08
N GLU A 180 3.19 -8.67 22.21
CA GLU A 180 3.06 -9.35 23.51
C GLU A 180 4.41 -9.48 24.21
N LEU A 181 5.47 -9.89 23.50
CA LEU A 181 6.82 -9.99 24.05
C LEU A 181 7.34 -8.65 24.59
N ILE A 182 7.18 -7.56 23.84
CA ILE A 182 7.73 -6.25 24.25
C ILE A 182 6.91 -5.55 25.37
N PHE A 183 5.63 -5.89 25.53
CA PHE A 183 4.73 -5.22 26.49
C PHE A 183 4.34 -6.07 27.71
N LEU A 184 4.33 -7.40 27.61
CA LEU A 184 3.90 -8.30 28.69
C LEU A 184 5.07 -8.93 29.46
N GLU A 185 6.28 -8.98 28.89
CA GLU A 185 7.47 -9.48 29.61
C GLU A 185 8.19 -8.39 30.44
N LYS A 186 7.46 -7.35 30.87
CA LYS A 186 7.96 -6.32 31.80
C LYS A 186 7.44 -6.51 33.22
#